data_AF-A0A1J5FQA9-F1
#
_entry.id   AF-A0A1J5FQA9-F1
#
_cell.length_a   1.000
_cell.length_b   1.000
_cell.length_c   1.000
_cell.angle_alpha   90.00
_cell.angle_beta   90.00
_cell.angle_gamma   90.00
#
_symmetry.space_group_name_H-M   'P 1'
#
loop_
_entity.id
_entity.type
_entity.pdbx_description
1 polymer ?
#
loop_
_entity_poly.entity_id
_entity_poly.type
_entity_poly.pdbx_seq_one_letter_code
_entity_poly.pdbx_strand_id
1 'polypeptide(L)' 'MKCPKCSGEMEKGVLIDLIAMKVPTQQAWTQKLPSGLRDIFLTVKSRPTFTYACSSCGYLESYLKIQDS' A
#
# COMPACT_ATOMS: atom_id res chain seq x y z
N MET A 1 8.50 -11.90 5.67
CA MET A 1 7.20 -12.61 5.72
C MET A 1 7.17 -13.56 4.53
N LYS A 2 6.68 -14.80 4.69
CA LYS A 2 6.63 -15.76 3.57
C LYS A 2 5.31 -15.65 2.84
N CYS A 3 5.35 -15.66 1.51
CA CYS A 3 4.17 -15.60 0.67
C CYS A 3 3.33 -16.87 0.82
N PRO A 4 2.04 -16.78 1.15
CA PRO A 4 1.18 -17.95 1.30
C PRO A 4 0.87 -18.65 -0.04
N LYS A 5 1.22 -18.03 -1.18
CA LYS A 5 0.95 -18.58 -2.52
C LYS A 5 2.14 -19.29 -3.14
N CYS A 6 3.36 -18.83 -2.88
CA CYS A 6 4.57 -19.38 -3.52
C CYS A 6 5.77 -19.54 -2.58
N SER A 7 5.61 -19.27 -1.28
CA SER A 7 6.68 -19.29 -0.28
C SER A 7 7.83 -18.30 -0.54
N GLY A 8 7.68 -17.39 -1.51
CA GLY A 8 8.62 -16.30 -1.77
C GLY A 8 8.66 -15.25 -0.66
N GLU A 9 9.61 -14.33 -0.73
CA GLU A 9 9.72 -13.23 0.23
C GLU A 9 8.64 -12.18 0.00
N MET A 10 8.12 -11.64 1.10
CA MET A 10 7.19 -10.52 1.10
C MET A 10 7.80 -9.28 1.75
N GLU A 11 7.64 -8.16 1.07
CA GLU A 11 8.18 -6.87 1.41
C GLU A 11 7.07 -5.92 1.85
N LYS A 12 7.33 -5.10 2.87
CA LYS A 12 6.35 -4.13 3.37
C LYS A 12 6.39 -2.85 2.55
N GLY A 13 5.21 -2.33 2.21
CA GLY A 13 5.02 -1.06 1.53
C GLY A 13 3.60 -0.55 1.72
N VAL A 14 3.20 0.33 0.81
CA VAL A 14 1.86 0.93 0.76
C VAL A 14 1.38 0.98 -0.68
N LEU A 15 0.06 0.85 -0.86
CA LEU A 15 -0.59 1.19 -2.11
C LEU A 15 -0.84 2.69 -2.15
N ILE A 16 -0.48 3.33 -3.26
CA ILE A 16 -0.74 4.75 -3.51
C ILE A 16 -1.69 4.87 -4.69
N ASP A 17 -2.71 5.71 -4.52
CA ASP A 17 -3.54 6.19 -5.62
C ASP A 17 -2.90 7.44 -6.21
N LEU A 18 -2.47 7.37 -7.47
CA LEU A 18 -2.06 8.56 -8.21
C LEU A 18 -3.29 9.18 -8.84
N ILE A 19 -4.05 9.94 -8.05
CA ILE A 19 -5.19 10.71 -8.56
C ILE A 19 -4.67 11.97 -9.27
N ALA A 20 -4.02 11.78 -10.40
CA ALA A 20 -3.82 12.88 -11.35
C ALA A 20 -5.12 13.03 -12.16
N MET A 21 -5.83 14.16 -11.98
CA MET A 21 -6.90 14.60 -12.87
C MET A 21 -8.24 13.83 -12.83
N LYS A 22 -8.68 13.29 -11.68
CA LYS A 22 -10.00 12.65 -11.49
C LYS A 22 -10.28 11.43 -12.38
N VAL A 23 -9.26 10.84 -13.01
CA VAL A 23 -9.37 9.57 -13.74
C VAL A 23 -8.96 8.44 -12.79
N PRO A 24 -9.74 7.35 -12.64
CA PRO A 24 -9.29 6.19 -11.89
C PRO A 24 -8.05 5.61 -12.55
N THR A 25 -6.90 5.70 -11.89
CA THR A 25 -5.65 5.08 -12.34
C THR A 25 -5.43 3.78 -11.59
N GLN A 26 -4.61 2.90 -12.16
CA GLN A 26 -4.17 1.70 -11.46
C GLN A 26 -3.35 2.09 -10.22
N GLN A 27 -3.69 1.51 -9.08
CA GLN A 27 -2.92 1.68 -7.84
C GLN A 27 -1.49 1.17 -8.01
N ALA A 28 -0.53 1.94 -7.51
CA ALA A 28 0.87 1.55 -7.48
C ALA A 28 1.27 1.10 -6.07
N TRP A 29 2.02 0.00 -5.95
CA TRP A 29 2.66 -0.38 -4.68
C TRP A 29 4.06 0.22 -4.61
N THR A 30 4.42 0.78 -3.45
CA THR A 30 5.76 1.31 -3.22
C THR A 30 6.22 1.06 -1.79
N GLN A 31 7.53 0.81 -1.62
CA GLN A 31 8.18 0.79 -0.31
C GLN A 31 8.43 2.21 0.24
N LYS A 32 8.45 3.22 -0.64
CA LYS A 32 8.79 4.60 -0.31
C LYS A 32 7.68 5.53 -0.77
N LEU A 33 7.09 6.26 0.17
CA LEU A 33 6.21 7.38 -0.18
C LEU A 33 7.05 8.51 -0.79
N PRO A 34 6.70 9.00 -1.99
CA PRO A 34 7.30 10.20 -2.54
C PRO A 34 7.18 11.38 -1.55
N SER A 35 8.30 12.08 -1.33
CA SER A 35 8.31 13.32 -0.54
C SER A 35 7.38 14.33 -1.18
N GLY A 36 6.34 14.78 -0.46
CA GLY A 36 5.33 15.73 -0.96
C GLY A 36 3.92 15.14 -1.12
N LEU A 37 3.73 13.82 -1.09
CA LEU A 37 2.41 13.19 -1.15
C LEU A 37 1.73 13.00 0.21
N ARG A 38 2.38 13.39 1.32
CA ARG A 38 1.79 13.26 2.67
C ARG A 38 0.45 14.00 2.81
N ASP A 39 0.32 15.14 2.12
CA ASP A 39 -0.84 16.01 2.26
C ASP A 39 -1.98 15.70 1.27
N ILE A 40 -1.77 14.83 0.28
CA ILE A 40 -2.78 14.49 -0.74
C ILE A 40 -3.78 13.42 -0.25
N PHE A 41 -3.49 12.75 0.87
CA PHE A 41 -4.43 11.80 1.50
C PHE A 41 -5.56 12.48 2.32
N LEU A 42 -5.63 13.81 2.31
CA LEU A 42 -6.55 14.61 3.13
C LEU A 42 -7.90 14.86 2.43
N THR A 43 -8.88 13.96 2.63
CA THR A 43 -10.32 14.35 2.82
C THR A 43 -11.28 13.20 3.16
N VAL A 44 -10.82 11.97 3.38
CA VAL A 44 -11.70 10.87 3.80
C VAL A 44 -11.22 10.35 5.15
N LYS A 45 -12.13 10.02 6.07
CA LYS A 45 -11.81 9.27 7.30
C LYS A 45 -11.13 7.96 6.91
N SER A 46 -9.81 7.98 6.78
CA SER A 46 -9.02 6.84 6.33
C SER A 46 -8.27 6.28 7.53
N ARG A 47 -8.32 4.95 7.68
CA ARG A 47 -7.47 4.24 8.62
C ARG A 47 -6.17 3.92 7.88
N PRO A 48 -4.99 4.22 8.46
CA PRO A 48 -3.73 3.87 7.83
C PRO A 48 -3.68 2.36 7.56
N THR A 49 -3.25 1.97 6.37
CA THR A 49 -2.99 0.57 6.01
C THR A 49 -1.49 0.34 5.84
N PHE A 50 -1.08 -0.92 5.90
CA PHE A 50 0.19 -1.38 5.36
C PHE A 50 -0.06 -2.59 4.49
N THR A 51 0.73 -2.72 3.42
CA THR A 51 0.57 -3.78 2.43
C THR A 51 1.89 -4.52 2.28
N TYR A 52 1.84 -5.84 2.33
CA TYR A 52 2.96 -6.68 1.95
C TYR A 52 2.81 -7.16 0.51
N ALA A 53 3.90 -7.13 -0.26
CA ALA A 53 3.94 -7.59 -1.62
C ALA A 53 4.98 -8.69 -1.80
N CYS A 54 4.61 -9.79 -2.47
CA CYS A 54 5.56 -10.84 -2.82
C CYS A 54 6.37 -10.44 -4.06
N SER A 55 7.69 -10.39 -3.92
CA SER A 55 8.62 -10.07 -5.02
C SER A 55 8.68 -11.15 -6.10
N SER A 56 8.19 -12.37 -5.82
CA SER A 56 8.25 -13.50 -6.74
C SER A 56 6.98 -13.69 -7.57
N CYS A 57 5.79 -13.59 -6.96
CA CYS A 57 4.51 -13.88 -7.64
C CYS A 57 3.52 -12.72 -7.67
N GLY A 58 3.84 -11.59 -7.06
CA GLY A 58 2.97 -10.41 -7.03
C GLY A 58 1.76 -10.51 -6.09
N TYR A 59 1.66 -11.55 -5.27
CA TYR A 59 0.61 -11.63 -4.23
C TYR A 59 0.72 -10.45 -3.25
N LEU A 60 -0.42 -9.81 -2.99
CA LEU A 60 -0.56 -8.70 -2.04
C LEU A 60 -1.42 -9.09 -0.85
N GLU A 61 -1.04 -8.58 0.32
CA GLU A 61 -1.83 -8.70 1.55
C GLU A 61 -1.82 -7.37 2.32
N SER A 62 -3.01 -6.83 2.63
CA SER A 62 -3.18 -5.50 3.23
C SER A 62 -3.85 -5.58 4.59
N TYR A 63 -3.36 -4.79 5.54
CA TYR A 63 -3.84 -4.75 6.92
C TYR A 63 -4.15 -3.33 7.35
N LEU A 64 -5.20 -3.16 8.17
CA LEU A 64 -5.45 -1.93 8.89
C LEU A 64 -4.44 -1.78 10.04
N LYS A 65 -3.96 -0.57 10.26
CA LYS A 65 -3.27 -0.22 11.50
C LYS A 65 -4.30 -0.23 12.64
N ILE A 66 -4.07 -1.08 13.63
CA ILE A 66 -4.82 -1.05 14.88
C ILE A 66 -4.44 0.26 15.59
N GLN A 67 -5.44 1.03 16.03
CA GLN A 67 -5.20 2.21 16.88
C GLN A 67 -5.06 1.68 18.30
N ASP A 68 -3.87 1.78 18.88
CA ASP A 68 -3.74 1.63 20.32
C ASP A 68 -4.44 2.83 20.97
N SER A 69 -5.48 2.54 21.75
CA SER A 69 -6.33 3.50 22.48
C SER A 69 -5.58 4.19 23.61
#